data_AF-A0A1H0EN04-F1
#
_entry.id   AF-A0A1H0EN04-F1
#
_cell.length_a   1.000
_cell.length_b   1.000
_cell.length_c   1.000
_cell.angle_alpha   90.00
_cell.angle_beta   90.00
_cell.angle_gamma   90.00
#
_symmetry.space_group_name_H-M   'P 1'
#
loop_
_entity.id
_entity.type
_entity.pdbx_description
1 polymer ?
#
loop_
_entity_poly.entity_id
_entity_poly.type
_entity_poly.pdbx_seq_one_letter_code
_entity_poly.pdbx_strand_id
1 'polypeptide(L)'
;MNEKKDFYTTIDTVASNTWPAESSAFIDKWLLRASQGITKRANSVLTISEYPNNSNWLAKIEHFYHALGLPAIFQISSTSPQDLDELLQKNGYAIDTPCLMMTAASQEVAERAQNKMQMKNAPFTTEWAQVADTEWVDAFLTLENLL
;
A
#
# COMPACT_ATOMS: atom_id res chain seq x y z
N MET A 1 -15.09 -15.02 10.40
CA MET A 1 -14.21 -14.10 9.64
C MET A 1 -13.02 -13.79 10.52
N ASN A 2 -11.79 -13.79 9.99
CA ASN A 2 -10.59 -13.56 10.79
C ASN A 2 -10.39 -12.04 10.90
N GLU A 3 -10.83 -11.43 12.01
CA GLU A 3 -10.82 -9.97 12.24
C GLU A 3 -9.46 -9.33 11.93
N LYS A 4 -8.36 -10.05 12.19
CA LYS A 4 -7.01 -9.59 11.87
C LYS A 4 -6.72 -9.58 10.37
N LYS A 5 -7.18 -10.58 9.61
CA LYS A 5 -7.04 -10.61 8.14
C LYS A 5 -7.89 -9.51 7.50
N ASP A 6 -9.07 -9.24 8.03
CA ASP A 6 -9.96 -8.17 7.56
C ASP A 6 -9.35 -6.78 7.81
N PHE A 7 -8.74 -6.58 8.99
CA PHE A 7 -7.98 -5.36 9.29
C PHE A 7 -6.87 -5.10 8.27
N TYR A 8 -6.00 -6.08 8.02
CA TYR A 8 -4.90 -5.88 7.07
C TYR A 8 -5.35 -5.76 5.62
N THR A 9 -6.44 -6.43 5.24
CA THR A 9 -7.02 -6.26 3.90
C THR A 9 -7.51 -4.83 3.72
N THR A 10 -8.13 -4.26 4.76
CA THR A 10 -8.55 -2.85 4.77
C THR A 10 -7.35 -1.92 4.65
N ILE A 11 -6.29 -2.13 5.45
CA ILE A 11 -5.08 -1.30 5.40
C ILE A 11 -4.40 -1.37 4.02
N ASP A 12 -4.20 -2.57 3.47
CA ASP A 12 -3.61 -2.77 2.15
C ASP A 12 -4.41 -2.05 1.05
N THR A 13 -5.75 -2.13 1.12
CA THR A 13 -6.66 -1.47 0.17
C THR A 13 -6.59 0.04 0.29
N VAL A 14 -6.66 0.59 1.52
CA VAL A 14 -6.56 2.03 1.77
C VAL A 14 -5.21 2.56 1.28
N ALA A 15 -4.11 1.89 1.64
CA ALA A 15 -2.77 2.29 1.21
C ALA A 15 -2.61 2.28 -0.32
N SER A 16 -3.24 1.31 -1.01
CA SER A 16 -3.26 1.28 -2.48
C SER A 16 -4.06 2.44 -3.08
N ASN A 17 -5.16 2.85 -2.44
CA ASN A 17 -6.00 3.94 -2.92
C ASN A 17 -5.43 5.34 -2.62
N THR A 18 -4.59 5.47 -1.60
CA THR A 18 -3.90 6.74 -1.29
C THR A 18 -2.84 7.10 -2.34
N TRP A 19 -2.25 6.10 -3.00
CA TRP A 19 -1.28 6.31 -4.07
C TRP A 19 -1.65 5.42 -5.27
N PRO A 20 -2.72 5.78 -6.00
CA PRO A 20 -3.24 4.96 -7.07
C PRO A 20 -2.23 4.86 -8.22
N ALA A 21 -2.24 3.70 -8.88
CA ALA A 21 -1.47 3.53 -10.09
C ALA A 21 -2.13 4.24 -11.29
N GLU A 22 -1.33 4.64 -12.27
CA GLU A 22 -1.82 5.27 -13.50
C GLU A 22 -2.77 4.34 -14.28
N SER A 23 -2.49 3.04 -14.26
CA SER A 23 -3.32 1.99 -14.83
C SER A 23 -3.47 0.84 -13.85
N SER A 24 -4.66 0.23 -13.83
CA SER A 24 -4.92 -0.94 -13.02
C SER A 24 -5.90 -1.90 -13.68
N ALA A 25 -5.79 -3.18 -13.35
CA ALA A 25 -6.69 -4.23 -13.80
C ALA A 25 -6.90 -5.25 -12.67
N PHE A 26 -8.08 -5.85 -12.63
CA PHE A 26 -8.38 -6.91 -11.67
C PHE A 26 -8.23 -8.29 -12.28
N ILE A 27 -7.69 -9.23 -11.51
CA ILE A 27 -7.87 -10.66 -11.70
C ILE A 27 -8.52 -11.23 -10.44
N ASP A 28 -9.83 -11.47 -10.52
CA ASP A 28 -10.69 -11.71 -9.36
C ASP A 28 -10.50 -10.64 -8.27
N LYS A 29 -9.90 -10.99 -7.13
CA LYS A 29 -9.66 -10.07 -6.01
C LYS A 29 -8.29 -9.40 -6.05
N TRP A 30 -7.38 -9.85 -6.91
CA TRP A 30 -6.05 -9.28 -7.00
C TRP A 30 -6.06 -8.08 -7.93
N LEU A 31 -5.32 -7.04 -7.55
CA LEU A 31 -5.22 -5.79 -8.31
C LEU A 31 -3.83 -5.66 -8.92
N LEU A 32 -3.77 -5.74 -10.25
CA LEU A 32 -2.57 -5.46 -11.03
C LEU A 32 -2.46 -3.95 -11.16
N ARG A 33 -1.31 -3.40 -10.78
CA ARG A 33 -1.03 -1.96 -10.78
C ARG A 33 0.18 -1.67 -11.64
N ALA A 34 0.08 -0.68 -12.52
CA ALA A 34 1.15 -0.24 -13.40
C ALA A 34 1.17 1.30 -13.50
N SER A 35 2.36 1.88 -13.40
CA SER A 35 2.63 3.32 -13.52
C SER A 35 4.01 3.55 -14.13
N GLN A 36 4.21 4.66 -14.84
CA GLN A 36 5.51 5.00 -15.41
C GLN A 36 6.56 5.48 -14.37
N GLY A 37 6.17 5.61 -13.10
CA GLY A 37 7.04 5.99 -11.99
C GLY A 37 7.90 4.85 -11.40
N ILE A 38 8.78 5.22 -10.47
CA ILE A 38 9.76 4.30 -9.84
C ILE A 38 9.19 3.46 -8.68
N THR A 39 7.96 3.72 -8.23
CA THR A 39 7.46 3.09 -7.00
C THR A 39 7.01 1.65 -7.26
N LYS A 40 7.60 0.69 -6.56
CA LYS A 40 7.21 -0.74 -6.64
C LYS A 40 5.79 -0.98 -6.14
N ARG A 41 5.30 -0.16 -5.21
CA ARG A 41 3.91 -0.24 -4.71
C ARG A 41 2.89 0.05 -5.83
N ALA A 42 3.12 1.06 -6.67
CA ALA A 42 2.23 1.32 -7.83
C ALA A 42 2.55 0.44 -9.07
N ASN A 43 3.58 -0.40 -8.97
CA ASN A 43 4.07 -1.31 -10.02
C ASN A 43 4.20 -2.74 -9.51
N SER A 44 3.12 -3.26 -8.92
CA SER A 44 3.04 -4.63 -8.42
C SER A 44 1.61 -5.10 -8.30
N VAL A 45 1.42 -6.42 -8.34
CA VAL A 45 0.17 -7.08 -8.00
C VAL A 45 -0.06 -6.95 -6.49
N LEU A 46 -1.18 -6.35 -6.11
CA LEU A 46 -1.68 -6.44 -4.75
C LEU A 46 -2.41 -7.78 -4.58
N THR A 47 -1.81 -8.71 -3.84
CA THR A 47 -2.38 -10.05 -3.63
C THR A 47 -3.17 -10.11 -2.32
N ILE A 48 -4.49 -9.98 -2.45
CA ILE A 48 -5.43 -10.02 -1.33
C ILE A 48 -6.38 -11.20 -1.47
N SER A 49 -6.75 -11.81 -0.34
CA SER A 49 -7.68 -12.95 -0.30
C SER A 49 -7.12 -14.22 -0.96
N GLU A 50 -8.00 -15.09 -1.44
CA GLU A 50 -7.66 -16.35 -2.10
C GLU A 50 -7.03 -16.15 -3.49
N TYR A 51 -6.47 -17.23 -4.05
CA TYR A 51 -5.99 -17.24 -5.44
C TYR A 51 -7.12 -16.89 -6.42
N PRO A 52 -6.78 -16.30 -7.58
CA PRO A 52 -7.73 -16.21 -8.68
C PRO A 52 -8.21 -17.60 -9.11
N ASN A 53 -9.49 -17.71 -9.49
CA ASN A 53 -10.13 -18.96 -9.91
C ASN A 53 -9.53 -19.55 -11.19
N ASN A 54 -8.90 -18.70 -12.01
CA ASN A 54 -8.28 -19.11 -13.26
C ASN A 54 -6.92 -19.77 -12.99
N SER A 55 -6.75 -21.05 -13.32
CA SER A 55 -5.49 -21.77 -13.12
C SER A 55 -4.29 -21.17 -13.87
N ASN A 56 -4.52 -20.38 -14.93
CA ASN A 56 -3.48 -19.69 -15.71
C ASN A 56 -3.24 -18.25 -15.22
N TRP A 57 -3.63 -17.91 -13.99
CA TRP A 57 -3.51 -16.56 -13.44
C TRP A 57 -2.07 -16.02 -13.52
N LEU A 58 -1.06 -16.84 -13.24
CA LEU A 58 0.34 -16.42 -13.21
C LEU A 58 0.80 -15.95 -14.59
N ALA A 59 0.58 -16.79 -15.61
CA ALA A 59 0.91 -16.45 -17.00
C ALA A 59 0.16 -15.20 -17.51
N LYS A 60 -1.09 -14.98 -17.06
CA LYS A 60 -1.85 -13.77 -17.40
C LYS A 60 -1.24 -12.52 -16.79
N ILE A 61 -0.82 -12.58 -15.53
CA ILE A 61 -0.15 -11.47 -14.84
C ILE A 61 1.20 -11.18 -15.50
N GLU A 62 2.00 -12.21 -15.76
CA GLU A 62 3.28 -12.07 -16.45
C GLU A 62 3.12 -11.42 -17.82
N HIS A 63 2.13 -11.87 -18.60
CA HIS A 63 1.82 -11.28 -19.89
C HIS A 63 1.40 -9.81 -19.77
N PHE A 64 0.57 -9.45 -18.79
CA PHE A 64 0.16 -8.07 -18.55
C PHE A 64 1.36 -7.15 -18.30
N TYR A 65 2.26 -7.53 -17.39
CA TYR A 65 3.44 -6.71 -17.09
C TYR A 65 4.43 -6.70 -18.26
N HIS A 66 4.66 -7.83 -18.92
CA HIS A 66 5.52 -7.92 -20.09
C HIS A 66 5.04 -7.01 -21.24
N ALA A 67 3.72 -6.94 -21.49
CA ALA A 67 3.15 -6.07 -22.51
C ALA A 67 3.38 -4.57 -22.22
N LEU A 68 3.60 -4.21 -20.96
CA LEU A 68 3.94 -2.86 -20.51
C LEU A 68 5.45 -2.62 -20.38
N GLY A 69 6.29 -3.61 -20.70
CA GLY A 69 7.75 -3.54 -20.50
C GLY A 69 8.17 -3.51 -19.03
N LEU A 70 7.31 -4.00 -18.13
CA LEU A 70 7.52 -4.01 -16.69
C LEU A 70 7.77 -5.44 -16.18
N PRO A 71 8.50 -5.62 -15.07
CA PRO A 71 8.57 -6.90 -14.38
C PRO A 71 7.26 -7.21 -13.65
N ALA A 72 6.86 -8.48 -13.62
CA ALA A 72 5.80 -8.94 -12.73
C ALA A 72 6.33 -8.98 -11.29
N ILE A 73 5.82 -8.10 -10.43
CA ILE A 73 6.18 -8.05 -9.00
C ILE A 73 4.91 -8.29 -8.19
N PHE A 74 5.02 -9.08 -7.12
CA PHE A 74 3.91 -9.39 -6.21
C PHE A 74 4.13 -8.75 -4.84
N GLN A 75 3.15 -7.98 -4.37
CA GLN A 75 3.11 -7.48 -2.99
C GLN A 75 2.46 -8.54 -2.10
N ILE A 76 3.30 -9.37 -1.47
CA ILE A 76 2.86 -10.42 -0.54
C ILE A 76 2.74 -9.84 0.88
N SER A 77 1.62 -10.12 1.54
CA SER A 77 1.38 -9.75 2.94
C SER A 77 0.59 -10.85 3.65
N SER A 78 0.23 -10.64 4.92
CA SER A 78 -0.66 -11.56 5.66
C SER A 78 -2.06 -11.72 5.05
N THR A 79 -2.41 -10.89 4.05
CA THR A 79 -3.70 -10.95 3.34
C THR A 79 -3.65 -11.87 2.13
N SER A 80 -2.45 -12.25 1.66
CA SER A 80 -2.22 -13.13 0.52
C SER A 80 -2.43 -14.61 0.87
N PRO A 81 -2.57 -15.51 -0.13
CA PRO A 81 -2.55 -16.94 0.13
C PRO A 81 -1.25 -17.37 0.81
N GLN A 82 -1.36 -18.27 1.79
CA GLN A 82 -0.26 -18.61 2.69
C GLN A 82 0.96 -19.23 1.97
N ASP A 83 0.73 -19.96 0.89
CA ASP A 83 1.75 -20.66 0.10
C ASP A 83 2.22 -19.87 -1.13
N LEU A 84 1.75 -18.63 -1.32
CA LEU A 84 2.04 -17.83 -2.50
C LEU A 84 3.54 -17.56 -2.68
N ASP A 85 4.25 -17.22 -1.60
CA ASP A 85 5.68 -16.92 -1.65
C ASP A 85 6.49 -18.14 -2.11
N GLU A 86 6.20 -19.32 -1.54
CA GLU A 86 6.84 -20.57 -1.95
C GLU A 86 6.49 -20.97 -3.39
N LEU A 87 5.24 -20.75 -3.80
CA LEU A 87 4.79 -21.02 -5.17
C LEU A 87 5.52 -20.12 -6.16
N LEU A 88 5.63 -18.82 -5.88
CA LEU A 88 6.36 -17.88 -6.73
C LEU A 88 7.84 -18.23 -6.79
N GLN A 89 8.46 -18.58 -5.66
CA GLN A 89 9.85 -19.03 -5.63
C GLN A 89 10.10 -20.25 -6.54
N LYS A 90 9.20 -21.25 -6.51
CA LYS A 90 9.27 -22.41 -7.42
C LYS A 90 9.14 -22.05 -8.89
N ASN A 91 8.52 -20.91 -9.20
CA ASN A 91 8.39 -20.36 -10.56
C ASN A 91 9.50 -19.35 -10.91
N GLY A 92 10.58 -19.28 -10.13
CA GLY A 92 11.76 -18.46 -10.45
C GLY A 92 11.70 -17.03 -9.94
N TYR A 93 10.69 -16.67 -9.14
CA TYR A 93 10.66 -15.38 -8.47
C TYR A 93 11.64 -15.36 -7.29
N ALA A 94 12.15 -14.16 -6.99
CA ALA A 94 13.00 -13.91 -5.84
C ALA A 94 12.42 -12.77 -4.99
N ILE A 95 12.78 -12.76 -3.71
CA ILE A 95 12.45 -11.65 -2.83
C ILE A 95 13.18 -10.41 -3.36
N ASP A 96 12.41 -9.40 -3.75
CA ASP A 96 12.93 -8.15 -4.30
C ASP A 96 13.13 -7.08 -3.22
N THR A 97 12.09 -6.77 -2.43
CA THR A 97 12.16 -5.74 -1.39
C THR A 97 11.39 -6.17 -0.13
N PRO A 98 12.09 -6.55 0.96
CA PRO A 98 11.44 -6.81 2.24
C PRO A 98 10.80 -5.54 2.80
N CYS A 99 9.52 -5.62 3.19
CA CYS A 99 8.75 -4.50 3.73
C CYS A 99 8.05 -4.89 5.03
N LEU A 100 7.89 -3.93 5.94
CA LEU A 100 7.11 -4.09 7.17
C LEU A 100 5.87 -3.20 7.11
N MET A 101 4.71 -3.79 7.41
CA MET A 101 3.50 -3.02 7.69
C MET A 101 3.47 -2.66 9.17
N MET A 102 3.57 -1.37 9.46
CA MET A 102 3.53 -0.83 10.82
C MET A 102 2.25 -0.02 11.00
N THR A 103 1.54 -0.27 12.09
CA THR A 103 0.32 0.45 12.44
C THR A 103 0.40 0.94 13.88
N ALA A 104 -0.22 2.08 14.15
CA ALA A 104 -0.37 2.67 15.48
C ALA A 104 -1.65 3.51 15.50
N ALA A 105 -2.21 3.73 16.69
CA ALA A 105 -3.35 4.64 16.85
C ALA A 105 -2.90 6.09 16.59
N SER A 106 -3.60 6.81 15.72
CA SER A 106 -3.23 8.19 15.34
C SER A 106 -3.13 9.13 16.55
N GLN A 107 -4.06 8.99 17.50
CA GLN A 107 -4.08 9.75 18.76
C GLN A 107 -2.79 9.53 19.57
N GLU A 108 -2.40 8.27 19.74
CA GLU A 108 -1.18 7.91 20.50
C GLU A 108 0.08 8.44 19.80
N VAL A 109 0.12 8.39 18.47
CA VAL A 109 1.24 8.95 17.69
C VAL A 109 1.32 10.47 17.89
N ALA A 110 0.19 11.17 17.85
CA ALA A 110 0.14 12.62 18.05
C ALA A 110 0.58 13.02 19.47
N GLU A 111 0.09 12.32 20.50
CA GLU A 111 0.47 12.55 21.90
C GLU A 111 1.98 12.34 22.12
N ARG A 112 2.53 11.25 21.56
CA ARG A 112 3.98 10.97 21.62
C ARG A 112 4.79 12.06 20.90
N ALA A 113 4.32 12.56 19.77
CA ALA A 113 4.96 13.65 19.05
C ALA A 113 4.96 14.96 19.85
N GLN A 114 3.82 15.32 20.44
CA GLN A 114 3.67 16.51 21.28
C GLN A 114 4.59 16.47 22.50
N ASN A 115 4.62 15.34 23.21
CA ASN A 115 5.50 15.14 24.37
C ASN A 115 6.98 15.34 23.99
N LYS A 116 7.39 14.81 22.83
CA LYS A 116 8.77 14.95 22.33
C LYS A 116 9.12 16.41 21.96
N MET A 117 8.16 17.18 21.43
CA MET A 117 8.37 18.59 21.11
C MET A 117 8.47 19.45 22.38
N GLN A 118 7.63 19.18 23.37
CA GLN A 118 7.70 19.85 24.68
C GLN A 118 9.04 19.61 25.38
N MET A 119 9.54 18.36 25.38
CA MET A 119 10.88 18.06 25.91
C MET A 119 12.00 18.81 25.19
N LYS A 120 11.80 19.22 23.94
CA LYS A 120 12.75 19.99 23.13
C LYS A 120 12.53 21.49 23.18
N ASN A 121 11.58 21.98 23.98
CA ASN A 121 11.15 23.39 24.01
C ASN A 121 10.80 23.93 22.61
N ALA A 122 10.25 23.09 21.72
CA ALA A 122 9.78 23.54 20.42
C ALA A 122 8.51 24.40 20.58
N PRO A 123 8.37 25.52 19.86
CA PRO A 123 7.24 26.45 19.99
C PRO A 123 5.97 25.97 19.26
N PHE A 124 5.86 24.66 18.96
CA PHE A 124 4.76 24.10 18.18
C PHE A 124 3.73 23.43 19.09
N THR A 125 2.45 23.55 18.70
CA THR A 125 1.31 22.87 19.32
C THR A 125 0.66 21.95 18.28
N THR A 126 0.27 20.75 18.69
CA THR A 126 -0.51 19.84 17.84
C THR A 126 -1.98 19.89 18.19
N GLU A 127 -2.82 20.01 17.17
CA GLU A 127 -4.25 19.75 17.25
C GLU A 127 -4.58 18.50 16.44
N TRP A 128 -5.54 17.71 16.92
CA TRP A 128 -6.02 16.52 16.22
C TRP A 128 -7.49 16.69 15.87
N ALA A 129 -7.78 16.61 14.57
CA ALA A 129 -9.13 16.70 14.03
C ALA A 129 -9.50 15.42 13.26
N GLN A 130 -10.78 15.06 13.29
CA GLN A 130 -11.32 13.88 12.60
C GLN A 130 -11.45 14.09 11.08
N VAL A 131 -11.55 15.35 10.65
CA VAL A 131 -11.74 15.75 9.26
C VAL A 131 -10.83 16.93 8.99
N ALA A 132 -10.21 16.96 7.81
CA ALA A 132 -9.48 18.12 7.34
C ALA A 132 -10.47 19.26 7.06
N ASP A 133 -10.27 20.41 7.67
CA ASP A 133 -11.03 21.62 7.39
C ASP A 133 -10.37 22.43 6.27
N THR A 134 -11.01 23.53 5.88
CA THR A 134 -10.51 24.41 4.83
C THR A 134 -9.16 25.00 5.17
N GLU A 135 -8.92 25.36 6.44
CA GLU A 135 -7.65 25.91 6.89
C GLU A 135 -6.50 24.92 6.70
N TRP A 136 -6.71 23.65 7.07
CA TRP A 136 -5.75 22.59 6.85
C TRP A 136 -5.45 22.39 5.35
N VAL A 137 -6.49 22.35 4.52
CA VAL A 137 -6.34 22.15 3.06
C VAL A 137 -5.58 23.31 2.42
N ASP A 138 -5.92 24.56 2.77
CA ASP A 138 -5.25 25.75 2.25
C ASP A 138 -3.77 25.77 2.66
N ALA A 139 -3.47 25.43 3.92
CA ALA A 139 -2.10 25.32 4.40
C ALA A 139 -1.32 24.22 3.67
N PHE A 140 -1.93 23.05 3.46
CA PHE A 140 -1.31 21.95 2.71
C PHE A 140 -1.00 22.34 1.26
N LEU A 141 -1.96 22.95 0.56
CA LEU A 141 -1.77 23.39 -0.82
C LEU A 141 -0.69 24.47 -0.94
N THR A 142 -0.61 25.38 0.03
CA THR A 142 0.45 26.39 0.11
C THR A 142 1.82 25.73 0.28
N LEU A 143 1.93 24.71 1.15
CA LEU A 143 3.19 23.98 1.38
C LEU A 143 3.67 23.20 0.15
N GLU A 144 2.74 22.63 -0.63
CA GLU A 144 3.04 21.88 -1.86
C GLU A 144 3.27 22.80 -3.08
N ASN A 145 3.22 24.13 -2.92
CA ASN A 145 3.28 25.12 -3.99
C ASN A 145 2.20 24.91 -5.07
N LEU A 146 0.98 24.57 -4.65
CA LEU A 146 -0.18 24.34 -5.52
C LEU A 146 -1.16 25.54 -5.55
N LEU A 147 -0.89 26.58 -4.77
CA LEU A 147 -1.53 27.90 -4.74
C LEU A 147 -0.47 28.99 -4.94
#